data_AF-A0A954J2E4-F1
#
_entry.id   AF-A0A954J2E4-F1
#
_cell.length_a   1.000
_cell.length_b   1.000
_cell.length_c   1.000
_cell.angle_alpha   90.00
_cell.angle_beta   90.00
_cell.angle_gamma   90.00
#
_symmetry.space_group_name_H-M   'P 1'
#
loop_
_entity.id
_entity.type
_entity.pdbx_description
1 polymer ?
#
loop_
_entity_poly.entity_id
_entity_poly.type
_entity_poly.pdbx_seq_one_letter_code
_entity_poly.pdbx_strand_id
1 'polypeptide(L)'
;MDAARLVLDATARWNRLERRVGLLPSEPLVIALSGGADSVLLLALAALSEPRARLHAVHVEHGLRGSESAADAEFCARLCLALGVPL
;
A
#
# COMPACT_ATOMS: atom_id res chain seq x y z
N MET A 1 15.19 19.13 -1.35
CA MET A 1 14.11 18.42 -2.08
C MET A 1 12.88 18.43 -1.19
N ASP A 2 11.76 18.90 -1.70
CA ASP A 2 10.50 18.96 -0.96
C ASP A 2 9.80 17.58 -0.99
N ALA A 3 9.55 17.00 0.18
CA ALA A 3 8.92 15.69 0.32
C ALA A 3 7.50 15.68 -0.28
N ALA A 4 6.77 16.79 -0.22
CA ALA A 4 5.43 16.89 -0.80
C ALA A 4 5.47 16.76 -2.33
N ARG A 5 6.47 17.37 -2.97
CA ARG A 5 6.68 17.28 -4.42
C ARG A 5 7.06 15.88 -4.87
N LEU A 6 7.83 15.15 -4.07
CA LEU A 6 8.18 13.75 -4.35
C LEU A 6 6.94 12.86 -4.31
N VAL A 7 6.08 13.02 -3.29
CA VAL A 7 4.83 12.26 -3.16
C VAL A 7 3.89 12.52 -4.34
N LEU A 8 3.70 13.78 -4.72
CA LEU A 8 2.86 14.14 -5.87
C LEU A 8 3.36 13.53 -7.19
N ASP A 9 4.68 13.56 -7.44
CA ASP A 9 5.25 12.92 -8.64
C ASP A 9 5.07 11.39 -8.60
N ALA A 10 5.23 10.78 -7.44
CA ALA A 10 5.06 9.34 -7.27
C ALA A 10 3.60 8.91 -7.51
N THR A 11 2.61 9.64 -6.98
CA THR A 11 1.19 9.37 -7.23
C THR A 11 0.82 9.56 -8.70
N ALA A 12 1.33 10.61 -9.35
CA ALA A 12 1.09 10.83 -10.78
C ALA A 12 1.68 9.70 -11.64
N ARG A 13 2.83 9.14 -11.25
CA ARG A 13 3.42 7.96 -11.89
C ARG A 13 2.58 6.71 -11.65
N TRP A 14 2.09 6.52 -10.41
CA TRP A 14 1.19 5.42 -10.06
C TRP A 14 -0.07 5.42 -10.94
N ASN A 15 -0.76 6.55 -11.06
CA ASN A 15 -1.96 6.67 -11.89
C ASN A 15 -1.70 6.29 -13.37
N ARG A 16 -0.48 6.51 -13.88
CA ARG A 16 -0.12 6.06 -15.24
C ARG A 16 0.18 4.57 -15.30
N LEU A 17 0.84 4.03 -14.26
CA LEU A 17 1.19 2.62 -14.20
C LEU A 17 -0.04 1.74 -14.02
N GLU A 18 -0.92 2.06 -13.07
CA GLU A 18 -2.12 1.27 -12.76
C GLU A 18 -2.95 1.00 -14.02
N ARG A 19 -3.18 2.03 -14.85
CA ARG A 19 -3.90 1.89 -16.13
C ARG A 19 -3.17 1.02 -17.14
N ARG A 20 -1.84 1.09 -17.18
CA ARG A 20 -1.01 0.28 -18.11
C ARG A 20 -0.98 -1.19 -17.72
N VAL A 21 -1.11 -1.49 -16.44
CA VAL A 21 -1.15 -2.87 -15.93
C VAL A 21 -2.58 -3.40 -15.78
N GLY A 22 -3.59 -2.64 -16.20
CA GLY A 22 -4.99 -3.05 -16.16
C GLY A 22 -5.66 -2.93 -14.78
N LEU A 23 -5.03 -2.26 -13.82
CA LEU A 23 -5.64 -1.94 -12.54
C LEU A 23 -6.53 -0.71 -12.70
N LEU A 24 -7.83 -0.96 -12.89
CA LEU A 24 -8.83 0.08 -13.06
C LEU A 24 -9.33 0.55 -11.68
N PRO A 25 -9.44 1.87 -11.43
CA PRO A 25 -9.99 2.39 -10.16
C PRO A 25 -11.42 1.92 -9.85
N SER A 26 -12.19 1.50 -10.86
CA SER A 26 -13.53 0.95 -10.70
C SER A 26 -13.55 -0.46 -10.10
N GLU A 27 -12.43 -1.17 -10.10
CA GLU A 27 -12.33 -2.55 -9.61
C GLU A 27 -11.73 -2.61 -8.20
N PRO A 28 -12.09 -3.64 -7.41
CA PRO A 28 -11.44 -3.87 -6.13
C PRO A 28 -9.96 -4.19 -6.31
N LEU A 29 -9.10 -3.55 -5.51
CA LEU A 29 -7.66 -3.81 -5.48
C LEU A 29 -7.30 -4.40 -4.11
N VAL A 30 -6.58 -5.53 -4.13
CA VAL A 30 -6.03 -6.14 -2.92
C VAL A 30 -4.50 -6.11 -3.01
N ILE A 31 -3.85 -5.57 -1.98
CA ILE A 31 -2.38 -5.51 -1.89
C ILE A 31 -1.90 -6.51 -0.85
N ALA A 32 -1.03 -7.42 -1.27
CA ALA A 32 -0.24 -8.23 -0.33
C ALA A 32 0.79 -7.34 0.36
N LEU A 33 0.58 -7.07 1.66
CA LEU A 33 1.38 -6.19 2.47
C LEU A 33 2.31 -7.02 3.36
N SER A 34 3.60 -7.08 3.03
CA SER A 34 4.58 -7.84 3.81
C SER A 34 5.19 -7.04 4.97
N GLY A 35 5.04 -5.71 4.95
CA GLY A 35 5.74 -4.79 5.84
C GLY A 35 7.07 -4.25 5.28
N GLY A 36 7.57 -4.86 4.19
CA GLY A 36 8.75 -4.39 3.48
C GLY A 36 8.49 -3.10 2.68
N ALA A 37 9.55 -2.33 2.43
CA ALA A 37 9.49 -1.01 1.80
C ALA A 37 8.70 -0.98 0.48
N ASP A 38 8.86 -2.00 -0.37
CA ASP A 38 8.17 -2.07 -1.67
C ASP A 38 6.65 -2.19 -1.49
N SER A 39 6.20 -3.09 -0.63
CA SER A 39 4.77 -3.29 -0.36
C SER A 39 4.14 -2.10 0.37
N VAL A 40 4.91 -1.44 1.24
CA VAL A 40 4.50 -0.22 1.94
C VAL A 40 4.35 0.95 0.97
N LEU A 41 5.32 1.14 0.08
CA LEU A 41 5.25 2.17 -0.95
C LEU A 41 4.07 1.92 -1.90
N LEU A 42 3.89 0.67 -2.34
CA LEU A 42 2.76 0.30 -3.19
C LEU A 42 1.41 0.61 -2.53
N LEU A 43 1.25 0.25 -1.25
CA LEU A 43 0.05 0.57 -0.48
C LEU A 43 -0.17 2.08 -0.38
N ALA A 44 0.87 2.85 -0.06
CA ALA A 44 0.77 4.31 0.05
C ALA A 44 0.38 4.96 -1.27
N LEU A 45 0.98 4.53 -2.39
CA LEU A 45 0.64 5.04 -3.72
C LEU A 45 -0.81 4.75 -4.11
N ALA A 46 -1.29 3.52 -3.84
CA ALA A 46 -2.67 3.15 -4.12
C ALA A 46 -3.68 3.83 -3.17
N ALA A 47 -3.31 4.07 -1.91
CA ALA A 47 -4.17 4.73 -0.93
C ALA A 47 -4.30 6.24 -1.16
N LEU A 48 -3.29 6.86 -1.77
CA LEU A 48 -3.25 8.28 -2.13
C LEU A 48 -3.61 8.53 -3.59
N SER A 49 -3.97 7.49 -4.36
CA SER A 49 -4.35 7.65 -5.76
C SER A 49 -5.71 8.34 -5.88
N GLU A 50 -5.86 9.09 -6.96
CA GLU A 50 -7.11 9.79 -7.29
C GLU A 50 -7.45 9.56 -8.77
N PRO A 51 -8.57 8.90 -9.10
CA PRO A 51 -9.54 8.30 -8.16
C PRO A 51 -8.98 7.06 -7.46
N ARG A 52 -9.29 6.92 -6.16
CA ARG A 52 -8.89 5.75 -5.35
C ARG A 52 -9.74 4.52 -5.66
N ALA A 53 -9.09 3.38 -5.87
CA ALA A 53 -9.76 2.08 -6.03
C ALA A 53 -10.41 1.59 -4.71
N ARG A 54 -11.32 0.61 -4.78
CA ARG A 54 -11.83 -0.08 -3.57
C ARG A 54 -10.73 -0.97 -2.98
N LEU A 55 -9.87 -0.36 -2.18
CA LEU A 55 -8.60 -0.91 -1.73
C LEU A 55 -8.72 -1.71 -0.43
N HIS A 56 -8.10 -2.90 -0.39
CA HIS A 56 -7.83 -3.69 0.80
C HIS A 56 -6.34 -4.07 0.83
N ALA A 57 -5.79 -4.24 2.02
CA ALA A 57 -4.51 -4.90 2.23
C ALA A 57 -4.76 -6.31 2.79
N VAL A 58 -3.78 -7.20 2.62
CA VAL A 58 -3.72 -8.49 3.31
C VAL A 58 -2.29 -8.69 3.78
N HIS A 59 -2.11 -8.94 5.07
CA HIS A 59 -0.83 -9.35 5.64
C HIS A 59 -0.90 -10.83 6.05
N VAL A 60 0.15 -11.59 5.75
CA VAL A 60 0.27 -12.98 6.17
C VAL A 60 1.44 -13.10 7.14
N GLU A 61 1.12 -13.37 8.40
CA GLU A 61 2.10 -13.57 9.46
C GLU A 61 2.55 -15.03 9.46
N HIS A 62 3.75 -15.28 8.92
CA HIS A 62 4.26 -16.63 8.66
C HIS A 62 4.99 -17.28 9.86
N GLY A 63 5.31 -16.53 10.92
CA GLY A 63 5.99 -17.04 12.11
C GLY A 63 7.49 -17.36 11.92
N LEU A 64 8.08 -17.01 10.78
CA LEU A 64 9.45 -17.42 10.42
C LEU A 64 10.55 -16.76 11.27
N ARG A 65 10.27 -15.60 11.86
CA ARG A 65 11.23 -14.77 12.62
C ARG A 65 10.81 -14.54 14.08
N GLY A 66 9.88 -15.34 14.60
CA GLY A 66 9.39 -15.21 15.98
C GLY A 66 8.82 -13.81 16.26
N SER A 67 9.35 -13.14 17.29
CA SER A 67 8.85 -11.82 17.74
C SER A 67 8.98 -10.71 16.70
N GLU A 68 9.96 -10.78 15.80
CA GLU A 68 10.09 -9.80 14.72
C GLU A 68 8.92 -9.89 13.74
N SER A 69 8.41 -11.10 13.50
CA SER A 69 7.30 -11.33 12.59
C SER A 69 5.99 -10.75 13.17
N ALA A 70 5.77 -10.91 14.48
CA ALA A 70 4.67 -10.25 15.17
C ALA A 70 4.75 -8.70 15.09
N ALA A 71 5.96 -8.14 15.19
CA ALA A 71 6.16 -6.70 15.04
C ALA A 71 5.85 -6.20 13.61
N ASP A 72 6.18 -6.98 12.58
CA ASP A 72 5.82 -6.69 11.18
C ASP A 72 4.29 -6.66 11.00
N ALA A 73 3.56 -7.61 11.60
CA ALA A 73 2.10 -7.66 11.56
C ALA A 73 1.47 -6.43 12.25
N GLU A 74 1.95 -6.05 13.43
CA GLU A 74 1.47 -4.84 14.12
C GLU A 74 1.79 -3.55 13.33
N PHE A 75 2.96 -3.48 12.71
CA PHE A 75 3.33 -2.36 11.84
C PHE A 75 2.35 -2.23 10.66
N CYS A 76 2.05 -3.35 9.99
CA CYS A 76 1.09 -3.39 8.89
C CYS A 76 -0.30 -2.92 9.32
N ALA A 77 -0.79 -3.38 10.48
CA ALA A 77 -2.08 -2.96 11.03
C ALA A 77 -2.15 -1.45 11.30
N ARG A 78 -1.10 -0.88 11.91
CA ARG A 78 -1.04 0.57 12.18
C ARG A 78 -0.98 1.40 10.89
N LEU A 79 -0.21 0.94 9.89
CA LEU A 79 -0.10 1.63 8.61
C LEU A 79 -1.45 1.64 7.87
N CYS A 80 -2.12 0.50 7.79
CA CYS A 80 -3.44 0.38 7.17
C CYS A 80 -4.49 1.26 7.85
N LEU A 81 -4.49 1.28 9.19
CA LEU A 81 -5.36 2.18 9.96
C LEU A 81 -5.10 3.66 9.62
N ALA A 82 -3.83 4.08 9.56
CA ALA A 82 -3.45 5.45 9.25
C ALA A 82 -3.84 5.89 7.82
N LEU A 83 -3.85 4.95 6.86
CA LEU A 83 -4.23 5.20 5.46
C LEU A 83 -5.74 4.99 5.20
N GLY A 84 -6.52 4.59 6.20
CA GLY A 84 -7.92 4.24 6.05
C GLY A 84 -8.12 3.08 5.06
N VAL A 85 -7.26 2.06 5.13
CA VAL A 85 -7.31 0.84 4.31
C VAL A 85 -7.64 -0.34 5.22
N PRO A 86 -8.66 -1.16 4.94
CA PRO A 86 -8.88 -2.42 5.64
C PRO A 86 -7.68 -3.37 5.45
N LEU A 87 -7.22 -4.01 6.53
CA LEU A 87 -6.16 -5.04 6.53
C LEU A 87 -6.73 -6.44 6.71
#